data_AF-A0A503WE54-F1
#
_entry.id   AF-A0A503WE54-F1
#
_cell.length_a   1.000
_cell.length_b   1.000
_cell.length_c   1.000
_cell.angle_alpha   90.00
_cell.angle_beta   90.00
_cell.angle_gamma   90.00
#
_symmetry.space_group_name_H-M   'P 1'
#
loop_
_entity.id
_entity.type
_entity.pdbx_description
1 polymer ?
#
loop_
_entity_poly.entity_id
_entity_poly.type
_entity_poly.pdbx_seq_one_letter_code
_entity_poly.pdbx_strand_id
1 'polypeptide(L)'
;MFESITDNSGSWEIVGMLTEDAVMELPKEKSAVAIDMGTANRLPPRADELMHVVTRFEYALKELGYGVMRNGAVEANWDKFANEELKAEFLQRVREKNLAPTILSNPPSKQVLNGSTLGWGVKAAPNSIQDFIGAVRRVRNNLVHGGKSGHPDADRNALLVSEAIEVLLEALRSHDDLRFMFEGKW
;
A
#
# COMPACT_ATOMS: atom_id res chain seq x y z
N MET A 1 -40.27 -14.71 -26.88
CA MET A 1 -40.16 -16.02 -27.55
C MET A 1 -39.77 -15.68 -28.98
N PHE A 2 -38.55 -15.83 -29.48
CA PHE A 2 -37.41 -16.72 -29.23
C PHE A 2 -36.11 -15.86 -29.34
N GLU A 3 -35.06 -16.01 -28.52
CA GLU A 3 -33.92 -16.96 -28.66
C GLU A 3 -33.34 -17.02 -30.11
N SER A 4 -32.03 -16.99 -30.40
CA SER A 4 -30.78 -17.00 -29.62
C SER A 4 -29.55 -16.93 -30.59
N ILE A 5 -28.40 -16.46 -30.08
CA ILE A 5 -27.03 -17.00 -30.28
C ILE A 5 -26.21 -16.71 -31.58
N THR A 6 -25.12 -15.96 -31.35
CA THR A 6 -23.70 -16.00 -31.80
C THR A 6 -23.29 -16.56 -33.18
N ASP A 7 -22.43 -15.82 -33.88
CA ASP A 7 -20.99 -16.14 -34.10
C ASP A 7 -20.39 -15.07 -35.05
N ASN A 8 -19.27 -14.45 -34.66
CA ASN A 8 -18.49 -13.56 -35.51
C ASN A 8 -17.16 -14.26 -35.83
N SER A 9 -17.23 -15.38 -36.54
CA SER A 9 -16.09 -16.02 -37.16
C SER A 9 -15.77 -15.28 -38.46
N GLY A 10 -15.04 -14.16 -38.30
CA GLY A 10 -14.47 -13.38 -39.40
C GLY A 10 -13.54 -14.25 -40.25
N SER A 11 -14.12 -14.88 -41.26
CA SER A 11 -13.46 -15.63 -42.31
C SER A 11 -13.05 -14.62 -43.39
N TRP A 12 -11.75 -14.38 -43.50
CA TRP A 12 -11.20 -13.57 -44.59
C TRP A 12 -11.01 -14.46 -45.81
N GLU A 13 -11.87 -14.31 -46.82
CA GLU A 13 -11.63 -14.88 -48.15
C GLU A 13 -10.42 -14.17 -48.79
N ILE A 14 -9.35 -14.93 -49.06
CA ILE A 14 -8.25 -14.46 -49.90
C ILE A 14 -8.64 -14.71 -51.36
N VAL A 15 -9.10 -13.68 -52.05
CA VAL A 15 -9.14 -13.65 -53.52
C VAL A 15 -7.87 -12.94 -53.98
N GLY A 16 -6.99 -13.70 -54.64
CA GLY A 16 -5.66 -13.26 -55.02
C GLY A 16 -5.62 -12.31 -56.21
N MET A 17 -4.52 -11.56 -56.29
CA MET A 17 -3.81 -11.26 -57.55
C MET A 17 -2.37 -10.89 -57.18
N LEU A 18 -1.44 -11.76 -57.59
CA LEU A 18 0.00 -11.51 -57.50
C LEU A 18 0.38 -10.48 -58.56
N THR A 19 0.83 -9.31 -58.13
CA THR A 19 1.64 -8.38 -58.92
C THR A 19 2.78 -7.85 -58.07
N GLU A 20 3.91 -7.65 -58.73
CA GLU A 20 5.29 -7.53 -58.25
C GLU A 20 5.55 -6.44 -57.18
N ASP A 21 6.46 -6.78 -56.25
CA ASP A 21 7.34 -5.91 -55.47
C ASP A 21 6.76 -4.76 -54.62
N ALA A 22 5.70 -5.04 -53.86
CA ALA A 22 5.42 -4.24 -52.66
C ALA A 22 6.27 -4.78 -51.49
N VAL A 23 7.46 -4.21 -51.29
CA VAL A 23 8.14 -4.32 -49.99
C VAL A 23 7.21 -3.67 -48.96
N MET A 24 6.46 -4.48 -48.22
CA MET A 24 5.79 -4.03 -47.00
C MET A 24 6.89 -3.58 -46.03
N GLU A 25 7.21 -2.29 -46.04
CA GLU A 25 7.91 -1.69 -44.91
C GLU A 25 6.99 -1.83 -43.71
N LEU A 26 7.28 -2.82 -42.87
CA LEU A 26 6.70 -2.92 -41.54
C LEU A 26 6.90 -1.54 -40.87
N PRO A 27 5.85 -0.98 -40.24
CA PRO A 27 5.95 0.34 -39.63
C PRO A 27 7.13 0.32 -38.66
N LYS A 28 8.11 1.21 -38.89
CA LYS A 28 9.29 1.36 -38.03
C LYS A 28 8.80 1.45 -36.59
N GLU A 29 9.17 0.44 -35.80
CA GLU A 29 8.85 0.36 -34.38
C GLU A 29 9.22 1.72 -33.77
N LYS A 30 8.24 2.43 -33.21
CA LYS A 30 8.52 3.69 -32.51
C LYS A 30 9.55 3.35 -31.45
N SER A 31 10.76 3.92 -31.57
CA SER A 31 11.81 3.81 -30.57
C SER A 31 11.20 3.88 -29.18
N ALA A 32 11.25 2.77 -28.44
CA ALA A 32 10.63 2.68 -27.13
C ALA A 32 11.24 3.77 -26.24
N VAL A 33 10.42 4.68 -25.74
CA VAL A 33 10.87 5.71 -24.82
C VAL A 33 11.37 5.01 -23.55
N ALA A 34 12.67 5.16 -23.25
CA ALA A 34 13.23 4.65 -22.02
C ALA A 34 12.61 5.38 -20.82
N ILE A 35 12.04 4.64 -19.87
CA ILE A 35 11.46 5.18 -18.65
C ILE A 35 12.53 5.26 -17.56
N ASP A 36 12.78 6.45 -17.03
CA ASP A 36 13.68 6.64 -15.89
C ASP A 36 13.00 6.22 -14.58
N MET A 37 13.54 5.16 -13.97
CA MET A 37 13.05 4.61 -12.69
C MET A 37 13.73 5.22 -11.47
N GLY A 38 14.64 6.19 -11.63
CA GLY A 38 15.48 6.73 -10.57
C GLY A 38 14.70 7.21 -9.34
N THR A 39 13.60 7.95 -9.53
CA THR A 39 12.77 8.39 -8.39
C THR A 39 11.97 7.25 -7.76
N ALA A 40 11.38 6.36 -8.56
CA ALA A 40 10.62 5.22 -8.06
C ALA A 40 11.48 4.30 -7.18
N ASN A 41 12.77 4.15 -7.52
CA ASN A 41 13.69 3.28 -6.81
C ASN A 41 14.32 3.91 -5.55
N ARG A 42 14.12 5.21 -5.28
CA ARG A 42 14.64 5.91 -4.09
C ARG A 42 13.73 5.71 -2.87
N LEU A 43 13.52 4.45 -2.49
CA LEU A 43 12.73 4.08 -1.31
C LEU A 43 13.57 4.09 -0.03
N PRO A 44 12.97 4.34 1.15
CA PRO A 44 13.64 4.14 2.43
C PRO A 44 14.07 2.67 2.61
N PRO A 45 15.11 2.39 3.42
CA PRO A 45 15.45 1.04 3.82
C PRO A 45 14.23 0.29 4.40
N ARG A 46 14.15 -1.03 4.16
CA ARG A 46 13.06 -1.91 4.61
C ARG A 46 11.67 -1.57 4.05
N ALA A 47 11.58 -0.76 2.99
CA ALA A 47 10.30 -0.42 2.36
C ALA A 47 9.54 -1.66 1.85
N ASP A 48 10.26 -2.58 1.20
CA ASP A 48 9.75 -3.88 0.75
C ASP A 48 9.26 -4.75 1.92
N GLU A 49 10.02 -4.80 3.01
CA GLU A 49 9.63 -5.51 4.23
C GLU A 49 8.32 -4.93 4.81
N LEU A 50 8.21 -3.60 4.94
CA LEU A 50 6.98 -2.97 5.42
C LEU A 50 5.79 -3.31 4.51
N MET A 51 5.98 -3.39 3.19
CA MET A 51 4.92 -3.79 2.26
C MET A 51 4.48 -5.24 2.48
N HIS A 52 5.40 -6.18 2.67
CA HIS A 52 5.07 -7.57 2.99
C HIS A 52 4.33 -7.68 4.33
N VAL A 53 4.84 -7.01 5.37
CA VAL A 53 4.23 -7.01 6.71
C VAL A 53 2.83 -6.42 6.66
N VAL A 54 2.64 -5.24 6.08
CA VAL A 54 1.30 -4.61 6.02
C VAL A 54 0.33 -5.46 5.20
N THR A 55 0.76 -6.03 4.08
CA THR A 55 -0.13 -6.85 3.24
C THR A 55 -0.63 -8.08 4.00
N ARG A 56 0.26 -8.80 4.70
CA ARG A 56 -0.14 -9.95 5.52
C ARG A 56 -0.92 -9.55 6.76
N PHE A 57 -0.58 -8.43 7.39
CA PHE A 57 -1.31 -7.90 8.54
C PHE A 57 -2.75 -7.51 8.18
N GLU A 58 -2.97 -6.81 7.07
CA GLU A 58 -4.32 -6.46 6.61
C GLU A 58 -5.16 -7.66 6.23
N TYR A 59 -4.54 -8.70 5.67
CA TYR A 59 -5.22 -9.97 5.44
C TYR A 59 -5.67 -10.59 6.77
N ALA A 60 -4.76 -10.72 7.74
CA ALA A 60 -5.06 -11.29 9.05
C ALA A 60 -6.19 -10.52 9.77
N LEU A 61 -6.20 -9.19 9.70
CA LEU A 61 -7.28 -8.38 10.24
C LEU A 61 -8.65 -8.71 9.62
N LYS A 62 -8.70 -8.88 8.31
CA LYS A 62 -9.96 -9.18 7.60
C LYS A 62 -10.51 -10.54 8.01
N GLU A 63 -9.63 -11.54 8.09
CA GLU A 63 -10.01 -12.89 8.49
C GLU A 63 -10.51 -12.97 9.93
N LEU A 64 -9.97 -12.14 10.84
CA LEU A 64 -10.43 -12.04 12.22
C LEU A 64 -11.72 -11.22 12.39
N GLY A 65 -12.41 -10.87 11.31
CA GLY A 65 -13.66 -10.12 11.39
C GLY A 65 -13.49 -8.61 11.58
N TYR A 66 -12.28 -8.08 11.41
CA TYR A 66 -12.02 -6.65 11.26
C TYR A 66 -11.99 -6.26 9.77
N GLY A 67 -12.74 -6.94 8.91
CA GLY A 67 -13.03 -6.49 7.55
C GLY A 67 -14.16 -5.44 7.53
N VAL A 68 -14.13 -4.53 6.56
CA VAL A 68 -15.23 -3.59 6.30
C VAL A 68 -15.41 -3.36 4.80
N MET A 69 -16.66 -3.33 4.34
CA MET A 69 -16.99 -2.94 2.97
C MET A 69 -16.92 -1.42 2.83
N ARG A 70 -16.09 -0.93 1.91
CA ARG A 70 -15.99 0.49 1.54
C ARG A 70 -15.89 0.60 0.03
N ASN A 71 -16.80 1.37 -0.57
CA ASN A 71 -16.84 1.60 -2.02
C ASN A 71 -16.77 0.30 -2.85
N GLY A 72 -17.43 -0.76 -2.39
CA GLY A 72 -17.45 -2.06 -3.08
C GLY A 72 -16.21 -2.95 -2.87
N ALA A 73 -15.25 -2.53 -2.05
CA ALA A 73 -14.04 -3.32 -1.72
C ALA A 73 -13.99 -3.71 -0.24
N VAL A 74 -13.37 -4.85 0.06
CA VAL A 74 -13.08 -5.29 1.44
C VAL A 74 -11.77 -4.66 1.91
N GLU A 75 -11.87 -3.75 2.87
CA GLU A 75 -10.74 -3.11 3.54
C GLU A 75 -10.53 -3.65 4.96
N ALA A 76 -9.33 -3.49 5.49
CA ALA A 76 -9.07 -3.74 6.90
C ALA A 76 -9.58 -2.56 7.76
N ASN A 77 -10.37 -2.86 8.78
CA ASN A 77 -10.88 -1.92 9.76
C ASN A 77 -9.90 -1.77 10.93
N TRP A 78 -8.76 -1.13 10.62
CA TRP A 78 -7.70 -0.86 11.59
C TRP A 78 -8.19 -0.15 12.85
N ASP A 79 -9.13 0.79 12.71
CA ASP A 79 -9.59 1.59 13.84
C ASP A 79 -10.42 0.71 14.80
N LYS A 80 -11.29 -0.17 14.25
CA LYS A 80 -12.01 -1.17 15.07
C LYS A 80 -11.03 -2.07 15.82
N PHE A 81 -10.08 -2.69 15.12
CA PHE A 81 -9.07 -3.56 15.74
C PHE A 81 -8.26 -2.83 16.83
N ALA A 82 -7.80 -1.61 16.53
CA ALA A 82 -7.03 -0.80 17.47
C ALA A 82 -7.81 -0.50 18.76
N ASN A 83 -9.12 -0.26 18.66
CA ASN A 83 -9.96 0.04 19.82
C ASN A 83 -10.39 -1.21 20.60
N GLU A 84 -10.64 -2.32 19.92
CA GLU A 84 -11.19 -3.53 20.53
C GLU A 84 -10.10 -4.46 21.09
N GLU A 85 -8.93 -4.50 20.45
CA GLU A 85 -7.86 -5.45 20.79
C GLU A 85 -6.61 -4.80 21.37
N LEU A 86 -6.09 -3.73 20.76
CA LEU A 86 -4.84 -3.11 21.20
C LEU A 86 -5.04 -2.17 22.39
N LYS A 87 -6.03 -1.28 22.30
CA LYS A 87 -6.41 -0.30 23.33
C LYS A 87 -5.24 0.59 23.79
N ALA A 88 -5.43 1.29 24.91
CA ALA A 88 -4.44 2.22 25.45
C ALA A 88 -3.20 1.50 25.99
N GLU A 89 -3.37 0.26 26.46
CA GLU A 89 -2.34 -0.60 27.03
C GLU A 89 -1.25 -0.93 26.01
N PHE A 90 -1.62 -1.17 24.75
CA PHE A 90 -0.64 -1.36 23.69
C PHE A 90 0.17 -0.09 23.41
N LEU A 91 -0.48 1.07 23.37
CA LEU A 91 0.21 2.36 23.18
C LEU A 91 1.17 2.64 24.35
N GLN A 92 0.76 2.34 25.59
CA GLN A 92 1.63 2.43 26.76
C GLN A 92 2.85 1.50 26.60
N ARG A 93 2.63 0.24 26.24
CA ARG A 93 3.70 -0.74 26.01
C ARG A 93 4.70 -0.26 24.95
N VAL A 94 4.23 0.30 23.83
CA VAL A 94 5.09 0.88 22.79
C VAL A 94 5.98 1.99 23.34
N ARG A 95 5.44 2.85 24.21
CA ARG A 95 6.21 3.93 24.87
C ARG A 95 7.26 3.35 25.82
N GLU A 96 6.87 2.40 26.67
CA GLU A 96 7.77 1.76 27.64
C GLU A 96 8.93 1.02 26.96
N LYS A 97 8.65 0.36 25.84
CA LYS A 97 9.66 -0.35 25.03
C LYS A 97 10.41 0.57 24.06
N ASN A 98 10.04 1.85 23.97
CA ASN A 98 10.60 2.82 23.02
C ASN A 98 10.61 2.32 21.56
N LEU A 99 9.54 1.68 21.10
CA LEU A 99 9.50 1.05 19.78
C LEU A 99 9.27 2.03 18.61
N ALA A 100 8.68 3.19 18.90
CA ALA A 100 8.26 4.14 17.88
C ALA A 100 8.47 5.62 18.26
N PRO A 101 9.67 6.02 18.73
CA PRO A 101 9.91 7.37 19.21
C PRO A 101 9.67 8.45 18.15
N THR A 102 10.00 8.20 16.89
CA THR A 102 9.78 9.15 15.79
C THR A 102 8.31 9.28 15.44
N ILE A 103 7.55 8.17 15.36
CA ILE A 103 6.09 8.21 15.13
C ILE A 103 5.38 8.97 16.27
N LEU A 104 5.83 8.79 17.51
CA LEU A 104 5.23 9.43 18.69
C LEU A 104 5.55 10.92 18.79
N SER A 105 6.76 11.35 18.41
CA SER A 105 7.22 12.75 18.55
C SER A 105 7.07 13.57 17.27
N ASN A 106 7.25 12.97 16.10
CA ASN A 106 7.24 13.61 14.78
C ASN A 106 6.52 12.72 13.74
N PRO A 107 5.18 12.55 13.88
CA PRO A 107 4.42 11.60 13.07
C PRO A 107 4.44 11.94 11.58
N PRO A 108 4.16 10.96 10.69
CA PRO A 108 4.06 11.22 9.26
C PRO A 108 2.94 12.20 8.94
N SER A 109 3.28 13.21 8.14
CA SER A 109 2.32 14.13 7.52
C SER A 109 1.31 13.37 6.66
N LYS A 110 0.11 13.93 6.51
CA LYS A 110 -0.93 13.40 5.62
C LYS A 110 -0.83 14.10 4.27
N GLN A 111 -0.87 13.35 3.17
CA GLN A 111 -1.09 13.94 1.84
C GLN A 111 -2.47 14.61 1.81
N VAL A 112 -2.51 15.87 1.37
CA VAL A 112 -3.73 16.66 1.22
C VAL A 112 -3.79 17.24 -0.19
N LEU A 113 -4.99 17.53 -0.66
CA LEU A 113 -5.19 18.21 -1.93
C LEU A 113 -5.54 19.68 -1.65
N ASN A 114 -4.68 20.58 -2.13
CA ASN A 114 -4.86 22.02 -2.05
C ASN A 114 -5.25 22.51 -3.45
N GLY A 115 -6.55 22.52 -3.74
CA GLY A 115 -7.07 22.79 -5.09
C GLY A 115 -6.66 21.69 -6.06
N SER A 116 -5.77 22.00 -7.01
CA SER A 116 -5.22 21.05 -7.99
C SER A 116 -3.81 20.56 -7.62
N THR A 117 -3.27 20.99 -6.48
CA THR A 117 -1.89 20.70 -6.07
C THR A 117 -1.83 19.77 -4.87
N LEU A 118 -0.89 18.83 -4.89
CA LEU A 118 -0.62 17.96 -3.76
C LEU A 118 0.14 18.73 -2.68
N GLY A 119 -0.30 18.61 -1.44
CA GLY A 119 0.33 19.21 -0.26
C GLY A 119 0.48 18.23 0.89
N TRP A 120 1.03 18.73 1.99
CA TRP A 120 1.33 17.95 3.19
C TRP A 120 0.76 18.62 4.43
N GLY A 121 -0.20 17.97 5.08
CA GLY A 121 -0.75 18.39 6.37
C GLY A 121 0.08 17.82 7.52
N VAL A 122 0.69 18.70 8.32
CA VAL A 122 1.36 18.33 9.57
C VAL A 122 0.35 17.71 10.53
N LYS A 123 0.76 16.68 11.25
CA LYS A 123 -0.06 16.00 12.25
C LYS A 123 0.55 16.20 13.63
N ALA A 124 -0.31 16.45 14.62
CA ALA A 124 0.10 16.45 16.02
C ALA A 124 0.51 15.03 16.46
N ALA A 125 1.36 14.98 17.49
CA ALA A 125 1.75 13.74 18.15
C ALA A 125 0.51 12.91 18.55
N PRO A 126 0.51 11.58 18.30
CA PRO A 126 -0.61 10.72 18.68
C PRO A 126 -0.88 10.72 20.18
N ASN A 127 -2.13 10.99 20.58
CA ASN A 127 -2.56 10.94 21.98
C ASN A 127 -3.52 9.77 22.29
N SER A 128 -3.98 9.06 21.27
CA SER A 128 -4.88 7.91 21.36
C SER A 128 -4.33 6.72 20.57
N ILE A 129 -4.82 5.51 20.86
CA ILE A 129 -4.47 4.32 20.08
C ILE A 129 -4.89 4.45 18.62
N GLN A 130 -6.03 5.09 18.34
CA GLN A 130 -6.49 5.37 16.98
C GLN A 130 -5.55 6.31 16.23
N ASP A 131 -5.12 7.41 16.87
CA ASP A 131 -4.18 8.34 16.25
C ASP A 131 -2.84 7.68 15.98
N PHE A 132 -2.41 6.80 16.88
CA PHE A 132 -1.14 6.10 16.81
C PHE A 132 -1.13 5.07 15.68
N ILE A 133 -2.12 4.17 15.63
CA ILE A 133 -2.27 3.20 14.53
C ILE A 133 -2.57 3.95 13.22
N GLY A 134 -3.32 5.05 13.27
CA GLY A 134 -3.49 5.96 12.14
C GLY A 134 -2.18 6.56 11.63
N ALA A 135 -1.21 6.82 12.50
CA ALA A 135 0.12 7.26 12.11
C ALA A 135 0.93 6.13 11.43
N VAL A 136 0.91 4.91 11.96
CA VAL A 136 1.52 3.72 11.32
C VAL A 136 0.96 3.51 9.91
N ARG A 137 -0.37 3.57 9.76
CA ARG A 137 -1.05 3.50 8.45
C ARG A 137 -0.59 4.62 7.51
N ARG A 138 -0.41 5.84 8.01
CA ARG A 138 0.11 6.97 7.22
C ARG A 138 1.54 6.73 6.73
N VAL A 139 2.40 6.03 7.48
CA VAL A 139 3.73 5.63 6.99
C VAL A 139 3.58 4.78 5.73
N ARG A 140 2.72 3.75 5.77
CA ARG A 140 2.43 2.91 4.60
C ARG A 140 1.83 3.70 3.45
N ASN A 141 0.83 4.54 3.71
CA ASN A 141 0.18 5.31 2.65
C ASN A 141 1.17 6.24 1.95
N ASN A 142 2.04 6.90 2.72
CA ASN A 142 3.08 7.76 2.16
C ASN A 142 4.11 6.95 1.39
N LEU A 143 4.42 5.72 1.79
CA LEU A 143 5.33 4.83 1.04
C LEU A 143 4.73 4.43 -0.32
N VAL A 144 3.48 3.94 -0.32
CA VAL A 144 2.81 3.44 -1.53
C VAL A 144 2.46 4.55 -2.53
N HIS A 145 2.13 5.74 -2.05
CA HIS A 145 1.68 6.85 -2.89
C HIS A 145 2.79 7.87 -3.18
N GLY A 146 4.05 7.43 -3.19
CA GLY A 146 5.21 8.23 -3.64
C GLY A 146 5.66 9.34 -2.68
N GLY A 147 5.01 9.46 -1.52
CA GLY A 147 5.33 10.44 -0.48
C GLY A 147 6.69 10.26 0.19
N LYS A 148 7.33 9.11 -0.01
CA LYS A 148 8.62 8.76 0.58
C LYS A 148 9.76 8.70 -0.45
N SER A 149 9.44 8.70 -1.75
CA SER A 149 10.42 8.62 -2.83
C SER A 149 11.08 9.99 -3.07
N GLY A 150 12.36 10.12 -2.74
CA GLY A 150 13.10 11.37 -2.95
C GLY A 150 12.68 12.53 -2.04
N HIS A 151 11.99 12.24 -0.93
CA HIS A 151 11.64 13.24 0.08
C HIS A 151 12.92 13.76 0.77
N PRO A 152 13.03 15.07 1.05
CA PRO A 152 14.27 15.69 1.53
C PRO A 152 14.74 15.15 2.89
N ASP A 153 13.82 14.69 3.73
CA ASP A 153 14.13 14.08 5.03
C ASP A 153 14.18 12.54 4.93
N ALA A 154 15.25 12.02 4.33
CA ALA A 154 15.44 10.58 4.09
C ALA A 154 15.65 9.80 5.40
N ASP A 155 16.40 10.38 6.34
CA ASP A 155 16.71 9.73 7.62
C ASP A 155 15.45 9.55 8.48
N ARG A 156 14.61 10.59 8.58
CA ARG A 156 13.31 10.44 9.27
C ARG A 156 12.43 9.40 8.59
N ASN A 157 12.46 9.33 7.26
CA ASN A 157 11.67 8.35 6.54
C ASN A 157 12.12 6.91 6.81
N ALA A 158 13.42 6.68 6.91
CA ALA A 158 13.97 5.38 7.31
C ALA A 158 13.53 4.99 8.73
N LEU A 159 13.60 5.93 9.69
CA LEU A 159 13.13 5.71 11.06
C LEU A 159 11.63 5.40 11.09
N LEU A 160 10.80 6.19 10.41
CA LEU A 160 9.35 5.97 10.37
C LEU A 160 8.98 4.60 9.79
N VAL A 161 9.68 4.13 8.74
CA VAL A 161 9.46 2.79 8.17
C VAL A 161 9.86 1.71 9.15
N SER A 162 11.04 1.81 9.75
CA SER A 162 11.53 0.83 10.74
C SER A 162 10.60 0.74 11.95
N GLU A 163 10.20 1.88 12.52
CA GLU A 163 9.30 1.94 13.67
C GLU A 163 7.90 1.40 13.33
N ALA A 164 7.38 1.66 12.13
CA ALA A 164 6.12 1.09 11.69
C ALA A 164 6.16 -0.45 11.64
N ILE A 165 7.27 -1.03 11.16
CA ILE A 165 7.46 -2.48 11.19
C ILE A 165 7.49 -2.99 12.63
N GLU A 166 8.29 -2.39 13.52
CA GLU A 166 8.40 -2.84 14.92
C GLU A 166 7.07 -2.78 15.66
N VAL A 167 6.25 -1.77 15.39
CA VAL A 167 4.90 -1.67 15.97
C VAL A 167 3.98 -2.79 15.47
N LEU A 168 3.99 -3.10 14.18
CA LEU A 168 3.18 -4.19 13.62
C LEU A 168 3.65 -5.56 14.14
N LEU A 169 4.96 -5.77 14.24
CA LEU A 169 5.53 -6.98 14.84
C LEU A 169 5.20 -7.08 16.33
N GLU A 170 5.20 -5.98 17.08
CA GLU A 170 4.78 -6.01 18.48
C GLU A 170 3.30 -6.34 18.63
N ALA A 171 2.42 -5.83 17.75
CA ALA A 171 1.02 -6.20 17.74
C ALA A 171 0.82 -7.72 17.52
N LEU A 172 1.60 -8.31 16.61
CA LEU A 172 1.63 -9.76 16.39
C LEU A 172 2.16 -10.52 17.62
N ARG A 173 3.20 -10.01 18.30
CA ARG A 173 3.71 -10.64 19.53
C ARG A 173 2.69 -10.59 20.66
N SER A 174 1.85 -9.55 20.72
CA SER A 174 0.85 -9.36 21.78
C SER A 174 -0.51 -9.99 21.52
N HIS A 175 -0.76 -10.51 20.32
CA HIS A 175 -2.08 -11.02 19.93
C HIS A 175 -1.98 -12.33 19.15
N ASP A 176 -2.34 -13.43 19.80
CA ASP A 176 -2.09 -14.78 19.29
C ASP A 176 -2.89 -15.10 18.02
N ASP A 177 -4.20 -14.79 17.98
CA ASP A 177 -5.02 -15.06 16.79
C ASP A 177 -4.56 -14.23 15.57
N LEU A 178 -4.20 -12.96 15.79
CA LEU A 178 -3.64 -12.10 14.75
C LEU A 178 -2.35 -12.70 14.19
N ARG A 179 -1.46 -13.17 15.08
CA ARG A 179 -0.21 -13.83 14.67
C ARG A 179 -0.47 -15.13 13.93
N PHE A 180 -1.41 -15.94 14.40
CA PHE A 180 -1.79 -17.21 13.77
C PHE A 180 -2.25 -17.00 12.32
N MET A 181 -3.15 -16.02 12.09
CA MET A 181 -3.63 -15.68 10.74
C MET A 181 -2.54 -15.04 9.88
N PHE A 182 -1.69 -14.20 10.46
CA PHE A 182 -0.56 -13.58 9.76
C PHE A 182 0.45 -14.62 9.24
N GLU A 183 0.80 -15.59 10.10
CA GLU A 183 1.79 -16.64 9.81
C GLU A 183 1.28 -17.72 8.85
N GLY A 184 -0.03 -17.74 8.55
CA GLY A 184 -0.57 -18.71 7.61
C GLY A 184 -0.85 -20.09 8.20
N LYS A 185 -1.12 -20.16 9.51
CA LYS A 185 -1.23 -21.43 10.25
C LYS A 185 -2.66 -21.99 10.35
N TRP A 186 -3.59 -21.47 9.54
CA TRP A 186 -5.01 -21.87 9.51
C TRP A 186 -5.25 -23.31 9.06
#